data_AF-A0A847YD80-F1
#
_entry.id   AF-A0A847YD80-F1
#
_cell.length_a   1.000
_cell.length_b   1.000
_cell.length_c   1.000
_cell.angle_alpha   90.00
_cell.angle_beta   90.00
_cell.angle_gamma   90.00
#
_symmetry.space_group_name_H-M   'P 1'
#
loop_
_entity.id
_entity.type
_entity.pdbx_description
1 polymer ?
#
loop_
_entity_poly.entity_id
_entity_poly.type
_entity_poly.pdbx_seq_one_letter_code
_entity_poly.pdbx_strand_id
1 'polypeptide(L)'
;AVPGYVELSNGQVVAGKIYMTRDKRVKVYDAELKRQREIPLDRIQEIECTVLKEWMEKEWRFRELAKDEKEYTGRSYPAREYTHTVTLSDGRKIEGPLAEVIYVEPETGGDSRSAGGDRPYTEPLRFLLHKREKGEVGEDLKSLVYVKRIKLGEEALAEGKRKAAARPYVPPPKE
;
A
#
# COMPACT_ATOMS: atom_id res chain seq x y z
N ALA A 1 5.40 15.18 5.69
CA ALA A 1 5.38 14.36 4.46
C ALA A 1 6.82 14.13 4.01
N VAL A 2 7.09 13.02 3.36
CA VAL A 2 8.43 12.58 2.93
C VAL A 2 8.40 12.39 1.41
N PRO A 3 9.36 12.92 0.64
CA PRO A 3 9.43 12.67 -0.80
C PRO A 3 9.61 11.18 -1.09
N GLY A 4 9.06 10.67 -2.18
CA GLY A 4 9.23 9.26 -2.53
C GLY A 4 8.31 8.80 -3.66
N TYR A 5 8.13 7.49 -3.77
CA TYR A 5 7.15 6.89 -4.66
C TYR A 5 6.50 5.62 -4.11
N VAL A 6 5.32 5.33 -4.64
CA VAL A 6 4.57 4.08 -4.44
C VAL A 6 4.53 3.34 -5.77
N GLU A 7 4.89 2.06 -5.76
CA GLU A 7 4.82 1.15 -6.89
C GLU A 7 3.81 0.03 -6.59
N LEU A 8 2.88 -0.16 -7.52
CA LEU A 8 1.82 -1.15 -7.43
C LEU A 8 2.25 -2.48 -8.07
N SER A 9 1.56 -3.57 -7.72
CA SER A 9 1.84 -4.90 -8.26
C SER A 9 1.67 -5.01 -9.77
N ASN A 10 0.83 -4.15 -10.37
CA ASN A 10 0.64 -4.05 -11.82
C ASN A 10 1.72 -3.20 -12.54
N GLY A 11 2.71 -2.69 -11.80
CA GLY A 11 3.83 -1.89 -12.31
C GLY A 11 3.54 -0.39 -12.48
N GLN A 12 2.35 0.08 -12.12
CA GLN A 12 2.08 1.52 -12.07
C GLN A 12 2.82 2.19 -10.92
N VAL A 13 3.24 3.44 -11.12
CA VAL A 13 4.01 4.20 -10.14
C VAL A 13 3.40 5.58 -9.91
N VAL A 14 3.32 5.97 -8.63
CA VAL A 14 3.00 7.33 -8.18
C VAL A 14 4.20 7.91 -7.47
N ALA A 15 4.75 9.00 -8.00
CA ALA A 15 5.82 9.76 -7.35
C ALA A 15 5.25 11.04 -6.73
N GLY A 16 5.70 11.39 -5.53
CA GLY A 16 5.22 12.58 -4.84
C GLY A 16 5.60 12.64 -3.37
N LYS A 17 4.86 13.45 -2.61
CA LYS A 17 5.02 13.56 -1.16
C LYS A 17 4.15 12.51 -0.48
N ILE A 18 4.79 11.62 0.26
CA ILE A 18 4.18 10.50 0.95
C ILE A 18 3.96 10.87 2.42
N TYR A 19 2.78 10.61 2.95
CA TYR A 19 2.45 10.90 4.34
C TYR A 19 1.36 10.01 4.90
N MET A 20 1.20 10.08 6.21
CA MET A 20 0.12 9.44 6.98
C MET A 20 -0.67 10.52 7.71
N THR A 21 -1.75 10.16 8.39
CA THR A 21 -2.40 11.04 9.36
C THR A 21 -1.37 11.64 10.32
N ARG A 22 -1.59 12.88 10.74
CA ARG A 22 -0.68 13.64 11.60
C ARG A 22 -0.24 12.81 12.83
N ASP A 23 1.07 12.87 13.12
CA ASP A 23 1.74 12.18 14.24
C ASP A 23 1.63 10.64 14.23
N LYS A 24 1.05 10.05 13.17
CA LYS A 24 0.97 8.60 13.01
C LYS A 24 2.33 8.03 12.63
N ARG A 25 2.65 6.90 13.23
CA ARG A 25 3.85 6.09 12.97
C ARG A 25 3.43 4.80 12.28
N VAL A 26 4.30 4.26 11.44
CA VAL A 26 4.09 2.95 10.81
C VAL A 26 4.18 1.88 11.90
N LYS A 27 3.10 1.10 12.07
CA LYS A 27 3.06 -0.04 12.99
C LYS A 27 3.37 -1.31 12.24
N VAL A 28 4.48 -1.95 12.60
CA VAL A 28 4.90 -3.24 12.05
C VAL A 28 5.09 -4.23 13.19
N TYR A 29 4.56 -5.44 13.01
CA TYR A 29 4.87 -6.54 13.90
C TYR A 29 6.25 -7.09 13.53
N ASP A 30 7.22 -6.95 14.41
CA ASP A 30 8.57 -7.50 14.25
C ASP A 30 8.52 -9.00 14.56
N ALA A 31 8.65 -9.84 13.53
CA ALA A 31 8.52 -11.29 13.65
C ALA A 31 9.67 -11.92 14.47
N GLU A 32 10.85 -11.32 14.43
CA GLU A 32 12.03 -11.77 15.17
C GLU A 32 11.89 -11.47 16.67
N LEU A 33 11.55 -10.22 16.99
CA LEU A 33 11.40 -9.77 18.38
C LEU A 33 10.02 -10.07 18.98
N LYS A 34 9.09 -10.59 18.17
CA LYS A 34 7.70 -10.92 18.52
C LYS A 34 6.96 -9.77 19.21
N ARG A 35 7.14 -8.55 18.72
CA ARG A 35 6.52 -7.35 19.28
C ARG A 35 6.15 -6.32 18.22
N GLN A 36 5.21 -5.44 18.55
CA GLN A 36 4.90 -4.29 17.71
C GLN A 36 6.01 -3.23 17.80
N ARG A 37 6.33 -2.63 16.66
CA ARG A 37 7.26 -1.49 16.56
C ARG A 37 6.57 -0.34 15.86
N GLU A 38 6.82 0.86 16.39
CA GLU A 38 6.27 2.10 15.84
C GLU A 38 7.40 2.96 15.27
N ILE A 39 7.41 3.12 13.95
CA ILE A 39 8.51 3.74 13.22
C ILE A 39 8.00 5.04 12.57
N PRO A 40 8.63 6.19 12.82
CA PRO A 40 8.32 7.41 12.12
C PRO A 40 8.57 7.25 10.61
N LEU A 41 7.70 7.80 9.77
CA LEU A 41 7.79 7.63 8.31
C LEU A 41 9.11 8.17 7.75
N ASP A 42 9.64 9.26 8.32
CA ASP A 42 10.94 9.87 7.94
C ASP A 42 12.15 9.00 8.27
N ARG A 43 11.97 7.93 9.05
CA ARG A 43 13.06 6.98 9.40
C ARG A 43 13.05 5.73 8.53
N ILE A 44 12.05 5.58 7.68
CA ILE A 44 11.91 4.46 6.75
C ILE A 44 12.54 4.87 5.42
N GLN A 45 13.33 3.98 4.84
CA GLN A 45 13.88 4.12 3.50
C GLN A 45 13.00 3.39 2.47
N GLU A 46 12.57 2.18 2.81
CA GLU A 46 11.80 1.31 1.90
C GLU A 46 10.83 0.43 2.68
N ILE A 47 9.65 0.21 2.11
CA ILE A 47 8.69 -0.80 2.52
C ILE A 47 8.44 -1.69 1.31
N GLU A 48 8.82 -2.96 1.41
CA GLU A 48 8.55 -3.97 0.40
C GLU A 48 7.43 -4.90 0.87
N CYS A 49 6.43 -5.11 0.04
CA CYS A 49 5.32 -6.02 0.30
C CYS A 49 5.55 -7.33 -0.45
N THR A 50 5.49 -8.44 0.28
CA THR A 50 5.63 -9.79 -0.26
C THR A 50 4.37 -10.59 0.02
N VAL A 51 3.85 -11.23 -1.01
CA VAL A 51 2.72 -12.15 -0.89
C VAL A 51 3.17 -13.41 -0.13
N LEU A 52 2.57 -13.65 1.03
CA LEU A 52 2.82 -14.84 1.83
C LEU A 52 2.00 -16.03 1.33
N LYS A 53 0.73 -15.78 1.01
CA LYS A 53 -0.23 -16.82 0.62
C LYS A 53 -1.35 -16.23 -0.23
N GLU A 54 -1.80 -16.99 -1.23
CA GLU A 54 -2.94 -16.67 -2.08
C GLU A 54 -3.86 -17.88 -2.19
N TRP A 55 -5.18 -17.67 -2.17
CA TRP A 55 -6.16 -18.73 -2.39
C TRP A 55 -7.51 -18.18 -2.85
N MET A 56 -8.33 -19.05 -3.44
CA MET A 56 -9.76 -18.78 -3.66
C MET A 56 -10.54 -19.26 -2.43
N GLU A 57 -11.12 -18.34 -1.68
CA GLU A 57 -11.90 -18.64 -0.49
C GLU A 57 -13.36 -18.90 -0.88
N LYS A 58 -13.90 -20.05 -0.44
CA LYS A 58 -15.32 -20.35 -0.65
C LYS A 58 -16.15 -19.50 0.30
N GLU A 59 -17.12 -18.79 -0.26
CA GLU A 59 -18.07 -18.02 0.54
C GLU A 59 -19.00 -18.98 1.30
N TRP A 60 -19.22 -18.65 2.57
CA TRP A 60 -20.10 -19.40 3.44
C TRP A 60 -20.88 -18.44 4.34
N ARG A 61 -22.04 -18.90 4.79
CA ARG A 61 -22.87 -18.24 5.80
C ARG A 61 -23.21 -19.24 6.90
N PHE A 62 -23.59 -18.74 8.07
CA PHE A 62 -24.21 -19.61 9.07
C PHE A 62 -25.55 -20.09 8.54
N ARG A 63 -25.81 -21.39 8.64
CA ARG A 63 -27.06 -21.99 8.20
C ARG A 63 -28.26 -21.44 8.97
N GLU A 64 -28.11 -21.27 10.27
CA GLU A 64 -29.09 -20.67 11.18
C GLU A 64 -28.37 -19.74 12.18
N LEU A 65 -29.06 -18.70 12.66
CA LEU A 65 -28.53 -17.85 13.74
C LEU A 65 -28.26 -18.70 14.98
N ALA A 66 -27.06 -18.54 15.57
CA ALA A 66 -26.60 -19.26 16.77
C ALA A 66 -26.34 -20.77 16.62
N LYS A 67 -26.21 -21.32 15.40
CA LYS A 67 -25.64 -22.65 15.16
C LYS A 67 -24.34 -22.55 14.35
N ASP A 68 -23.30 -23.26 14.78
CA ASP A 68 -21.97 -23.27 14.17
C ASP A 68 -21.87 -24.11 12.87
N GLU A 69 -22.99 -24.28 12.15
CA GLU A 69 -23.02 -24.97 10.87
C GLU A 69 -22.76 -23.99 9.71
N LYS A 70 -21.68 -24.23 8.97
CA LYS A 70 -21.34 -23.47 7.76
C LYS A 70 -22.07 -24.01 6.55
N GLU A 71 -22.83 -23.16 5.88
CA GLU A 71 -23.43 -23.42 4.56
C GLU A 71 -22.66 -22.67 3.49
N TYR A 72 -22.06 -23.40 2.54
CA TYR A 72 -21.32 -22.81 1.41
C TYR A 72 -22.28 -22.40 0.30
N THR A 73 -22.08 -21.20 -0.24
CA THR A 73 -22.98 -20.62 -1.25
C THR A 73 -22.66 -21.06 -2.68
N GLY A 74 -21.57 -21.81 -2.86
CA GLY A 74 -21.02 -22.17 -4.18
C GLY A 74 -20.19 -21.06 -4.83
N ARG A 75 -20.15 -19.86 -4.25
CA ARG A 75 -19.37 -18.72 -4.73
C ARG A 75 -17.97 -18.70 -4.11
N SER A 76 -17.03 -18.05 -4.77
CA SER A 76 -15.67 -17.86 -4.25
C SER A 76 -15.15 -16.45 -4.54
N TYR A 77 -14.25 -16.00 -3.69
CA TYR A 77 -13.53 -14.74 -3.85
C TYR A 77 -12.02 -14.95 -3.65
N PRO A 78 -11.17 -14.15 -4.30
CA PRO A 78 -9.74 -14.22 -4.09
C PRO A 78 -9.36 -13.66 -2.72
N ALA A 79 -8.42 -14.30 -2.05
CA ALA A 79 -7.89 -13.86 -0.77
C ALA A 79 -6.36 -13.96 -0.75
N ARG A 80 -5.73 -12.97 -0.11
CA ARG A 80 -4.28 -12.84 -0.02
C ARG A 80 -3.82 -12.43 1.37
N GLU A 81 -2.69 -12.97 1.79
CA GLU A 81 -1.96 -12.55 2.97
C GLU A 81 -0.58 -12.02 2.58
N TYR A 82 -0.16 -10.96 3.25
CA TYR A 82 1.08 -10.27 2.96
C TYR A 82 1.97 -10.20 4.20
N THR A 83 3.27 -10.31 3.96
CA THR A 83 4.31 -9.89 4.89
C THR A 83 5.05 -8.71 4.28
N HIS A 84 5.74 -7.95 5.13
CA HIS A 84 6.45 -6.77 4.68
C HIS A 84 7.86 -6.74 5.23
N THR A 85 8.77 -6.16 4.45
CA THR A 85 10.12 -5.87 4.86
C THR A 85 10.28 -4.36 4.90
N VAL A 86 10.44 -3.80 6.10
CA VAL A 86 10.68 -2.38 6.32
C VAL A 86 12.17 -2.16 6.49
N THR A 87 12.79 -1.48 5.53
CA THR A 87 14.20 -1.05 5.61
C THR A 87 14.24 0.36 6.19
N LEU A 88 14.98 0.52 7.29
CA LEU A 88 15.21 1.81 7.94
C LEU A 88 16.32 2.59 7.24
N SER A 89 16.34 3.90 7.46
CA SER A 89 17.38 4.83 6.98
C SER A 89 18.82 4.46 7.40
N ASP A 90 18.98 3.65 8.46
CA ASP A 90 20.27 3.12 8.91
C ASP A 90 20.61 1.72 8.34
N GLY A 91 19.78 1.21 7.42
CA GLY A 91 19.95 -0.08 6.76
C GLY A 91 19.40 -1.28 7.54
N ARG A 92 18.94 -1.11 8.79
CA ARG A 92 18.29 -2.21 9.52
C ARG A 92 16.98 -2.61 8.84
N LYS A 93 16.68 -3.90 8.86
CA LYS A 93 15.46 -4.47 8.30
C LYS A 93 14.57 -4.99 9.41
N ILE A 94 13.26 -4.79 9.24
CA ILE A 94 12.23 -5.32 10.13
C ILE A 94 11.25 -6.08 9.26
N GLU A 95 11.09 -7.36 9.54
CA GLU A 95 10.20 -8.23 8.78
C GLU A 95 8.96 -8.56 9.59
N GLY A 96 7.82 -8.48 8.93
CA GLY A 96 6.55 -8.97 9.43
C GLY A 96 5.33 -8.23 8.87
N PRO A 97 4.12 -8.62 9.30
CA PRO A 97 2.90 -8.02 8.78
C PRO A 97 2.74 -6.59 9.29
N LEU A 98 2.30 -5.70 8.38
CA LEU A 98 1.85 -4.36 8.69
C LEU A 98 0.50 -4.11 8.00
N ALA A 99 -0.29 -3.20 8.57
CA ALA A 99 -1.55 -2.76 7.99
C ALA A 99 -1.68 -1.25 8.20
N GLU A 100 -1.54 -0.48 7.12
CA GLU A 100 -1.45 0.97 7.21
C GLU A 100 -2.09 1.68 6.01
N VAL A 101 -2.48 2.95 6.22
CA VAL A 101 -2.95 3.83 5.16
C VAL A 101 -1.86 4.84 4.85
N ILE A 102 -1.52 4.97 3.57
CA ILE A 102 -0.54 5.91 3.06
C ILE A 102 -1.24 6.84 2.07
N TYR A 103 -0.93 8.13 2.16
CA TYR A 103 -1.37 9.14 1.21
C TYR A 103 -0.19 9.60 0.37
N VAL A 104 -0.42 9.82 -0.91
CA VAL A 104 0.56 10.40 -1.83
C VAL A 104 -0.05 11.65 -2.46
N GLU A 105 0.56 12.79 -2.20
CA GLU A 105 0.31 14.02 -2.95
C GLU A 105 1.21 13.99 -4.19
N PRO A 106 0.66 13.73 -5.41
CA PRO A 106 1.48 13.61 -6.61
C PRO A 106 2.14 14.94 -6.94
N GLU A 107 3.40 14.91 -7.37
CA GLU A 107 3.98 16.11 -7.98
C GLU A 107 3.49 16.21 -9.43
N THR A 108 2.39 16.94 -9.63
CA THR A 108 2.01 17.42 -10.96
C THR A 108 3.13 18.33 -11.47
N GLY A 109 3.67 18.02 -12.65
CA GLY A 109 4.88 18.64 -13.23
C GLY A 109 4.74 20.11 -13.65
N GLY A 110 4.11 20.95 -12.83
CA GLY A 110 4.22 22.39 -12.94
C GLY A 110 5.56 22.84 -12.36
N ASP A 111 6.39 23.44 -13.22
CA ASP A 111 7.67 24.04 -12.84
C ASP A 111 7.55 24.83 -11.53
N SER A 112 8.30 24.42 -10.52
CA SER A 112 8.47 25.13 -9.25
C SER A 112 9.16 26.50 -9.38
N ARG A 113 9.28 27.04 -10.60
CA ARG A 113 9.81 28.37 -10.93
C ARG A 113 8.73 29.46 -10.99
N SER A 114 7.45 29.12 -10.95
CA SER A 114 6.38 30.11 -10.79
C SER A 114 6.25 30.50 -9.31
N ALA A 115 7.20 31.29 -8.83
CA ALA A 115 7.08 31.99 -7.56
C ALA A 115 5.82 32.90 -7.62
N GLY A 116 4.72 32.45 -7.00
CA GLY A 116 3.47 33.22 -6.90
C GLY A 116 2.21 32.58 -7.50
N GLY A 117 2.26 31.34 -8.02
CA GLY A 117 1.10 30.68 -8.62
C GLY A 117 0.40 29.70 -7.67
N ASP A 118 -0.90 29.90 -7.45
CA ASP A 118 -1.83 29.00 -6.80
C ASP A 118 -1.65 27.56 -7.34
N ARG A 119 -1.16 26.64 -6.51
CA ARG A 119 -1.03 25.23 -6.93
C ARG A 119 -2.44 24.64 -6.93
N PRO A 120 -2.95 24.10 -8.05
CA PRO A 120 -4.25 23.44 -8.03
C PRO A 120 -4.19 22.31 -7.01
N TYR A 121 -5.04 22.39 -5.99
CA TYR A 121 -5.17 21.35 -4.97
C TYR A 121 -5.49 20.02 -5.66
N THR A 122 -4.54 19.10 -5.61
CA THR A 122 -4.73 17.74 -6.12
C THR A 122 -5.12 16.87 -4.94
N GLU A 123 -6.28 16.20 -5.02
CA GLU A 123 -6.70 15.26 -3.98
C GLU A 123 -5.60 14.21 -3.75
N PRO A 124 -5.12 14.05 -2.51
CA PRO A 124 -4.11 13.05 -2.20
C PRO A 124 -4.62 11.64 -2.52
N LEU A 125 -3.80 10.86 -3.21
CA LEU A 125 -4.10 9.48 -3.53
C LEU A 125 -3.92 8.61 -2.29
N ARG A 126 -4.96 7.85 -1.95
CA ARG A 126 -4.97 6.93 -0.80
C ARG A 126 -4.58 5.52 -1.23
N PHE A 127 -3.61 4.95 -0.52
CA PHE A 127 -3.15 3.58 -0.69
C PHE A 127 -3.27 2.81 0.62
N LEU A 128 -3.66 1.54 0.52
CA LEU A 128 -3.78 0.63 1.64
C LEU A 128 -2.67 -0.42 1.57
N LEU A 129 -1.91 -0.53 2.66
CA LEU A 129 -1.02 -1.64 2.91
C LEU A 129 -1.84 -2.69 3.66
N HIS A 130 -2.11 -3.81 3.01
CA HIS A 130 -2.94 -4.87 3.56
C HIS A 130 -2.08 -5.88 4.31
N LYS A 131 -2.49 -6.28 5.52
CA LYS A 131 -2.02 -7.56 6.11
C LYS A 131 -2.71 -8.75 5.44
N ARG A 132 -4.01 -8.59 5.19
CA ARG A 132 -4.87 -9.52 4.46
C ARG A 132 -5.82 -8.71 3.58
N GLU A 133 -6.02 -9.19 2.37
CA GLU A 133 -6.93 -8.62 1.40
C GLU A 133 -7.91 -9.70 0.93
N LYS A 134 -9.16 -9.29 0.76
CA LYS A 134 -10.22 -10.11 0.19
C LYS A 134 -10.76 -9.33 -0.99
N GLY A 135 -10.82 -9.97 -2.15
CA GLY A 135 -11.55 -9.43 -3.30
C GLY A 135 -13.03 -9.71 -3.21
N GLU A 136 -13.70 -9.35 -4.29
CA GLU A 136 -15.12 -9.59 -4.46
C GLU A 136 -15.40 -10.98 -5.03
N VAL A 137 -16.66 -11.37 -4.96
CA VAL A 137 -17.11 -12.64 -5.53
C VAL A 137 -17.04 -12.57 -7.05
N GLY A 138 -16.41 -13.56 -7.66
CA GLY A 138 -16.25 -13.64 -9.12
C GLY A 138 -14.97 -12.98 -9.64
N GLU A 139 -14.23 -12.28 -8.80
CA GLU A 139 -12.88 -11.81 -9.13
C GLU A 139 -11.85 -12.94 -9.15
N ASP A 140 -10.71 -12.68 -9.78
CA ASP A 140 -9.55 -13.56 -9.76
C ASP A 140 -8.42 -12.95 -8.91
N LEU A 141 -7.40 -13.76 -8.62
CA LEU A 141 -6.25 -13.26 -7.87
C LEU A 141 -5.55 -12.07 -8.59
N LYS A 142 -5.56 -12.04 -9.93
CA LYS A 142 -4.83 -11.02 -10.70
C LYS A 142 -5.48 -9.64 -10.60
N SER A 143 -6.79 -9.56 -10.34
CA SER A 143 -7.50 -8.28 -10.17
C SER A 143 -7.09 -7.54 -8.89
N LEU A 144 -6.59 -8.25 -7.88
CA LEU A 144 -6.13 -7.67 -6.61
C LEU A 144 -4.80 -6.92 -6.78
N VAL A 145 -4.87 -5.65 -7.18
CA VAL A 145 -3.69 -4.77 -7.27
C VAL A 145 -3.36 -4.23 -5.89
N TYR A 146 -2.13 -4.50 -5.43
CA TYR A 146 -1.66 -4.11 -4.10
C TYR A 146 -0.44 -3.18 -4.20
N VAL A 147 -0.14 -2.46 -3.11
CA VAL A 147 1.11 -1.73 -2.97
C VAL A 147 2.26 -2.72 -2.85
N LYS A 148 3.06 -2.83 -3.91
CA LYS A 148 4.22 -3.73 -3.95
C LYS A 148 5.41 -3.13 -3.22
N ARG A 149 5.65 -1.84 -3.40
CA ARG A 149 6.83 -1.17 -2.85
C ARG A 149 6.57 0.31 -2.58
N ILE A 150 7.12 0.82 -1.49
CA ILE A 150 7.21 2.24 -1.19
C ILE A 150 8.68 2.57 -0.95
N LYS A 151 9.23 3.56 -1.66
CA LYS A 151 10.56 4.09 -1.35
C LYS A 151 10.45 5.56 -0.97
N LEU A 152 11.24 5.96 0.01
CA LEU A 152 11.24 7.28 0.61
C LEU A 152 12.62 7.93 0.48
N GLY A 153 12.64 9.26 0.37
CA GLY A 153 13.81 10.09 0.14
C GLY A 153 13.79 10.80 -1.22
N GLU A 154 14.66 11.81 -1.34
CA GLU A 154 14.79 12.62 -2.57
C GLU A 154 15.25 11.79 -3.77
N GLU A 155 16.19 10.88 -3.55
CA GLU A 155 16.67 9.96 -4.60
C GLU A 155 15.54 9.02 -5.07
N ALA A 156 14.72 8.55 -4.13
CA ALA A 156 13.54 7.75 -4.45
C ALA A 156 12.53 8.57 -5.26
N LEU A 157 12.27 9.82 -4.90
CA LEU A 157 11.39 10.69 -5.68
C LEU A 157 11.88 10.85 -7.14
N ALA A 158 13.20 11.06 -7.34
CA ALA A 158 13.78 11.14 -8.67
C ALA A 158 13.66 9.81 -9.45
N GLU A 159 13.88 8.66 -8.81
CA GLU A 159 13.63 7.33 -9.39
C GLU A 159 12.16 7.15 -9.78
N GLY A 160 11.26 7.49 -8.86
CA GLY A 160 9.81 7.38 -9.02
C GLY A 160 9.29 8.21 -10.17
N LYS A 161 9.79 9.45 -10.35
CA LYS A 161 9.43 10.31 -11.49
C LYS A 161 9.78 9.66 -12.82
N ARG A 162 10.97 9.08 -12.94
CA ARG A 162 11.39 8.36 -14.15
C ARG A 162 10.49 7.15 -14.44
N LYS A 163 10.15 6.38 -13.40
CA LYS A 163 9.26 5.22 -13.53
C LYS A 163 7.82 5.62 -13.87
N ALA A 164 7.29 6.65 -13.22
CA ALA A 164 5.95 7.17 -13.46
C ALA A 164 5.80 7.73 -14.88
N ALA A 165 6.86 8.31 -15.46
CA ALA A 165 6.85 8.72 -16.86
C ALA A 165 6.72 7.52 -17.84
N ALA A 166 7.29 6.37 -17.48
CA ALA A 166 7.18 5.15 -18.29
C ALA A 166 5.83 4.43 -18.09
N ARG A 167 5.32 4.40 -16.85
CA ARG A 167 4.07 3.74 -16.51
C ARG A 167 3.31 4.53 -15.43
N PRO A 168 2.57 5.56 -15.83
CA PRO A 168 1.87 6.42 -14.88
C PRO A 168 0.74 5.67 -14.20
N TYR A 169 0.49 6.05 -12.95
CA TYR A 169 -0.71 5.62 -12.26
C TYR A 169 -1.95 6.23 -12.90
N VAL A 170 -2.95 5.38 -13.11
CA VAL A 170 -4.29 5.74 -13.56
C VAL A 170 -5.21 5.35 -12.41
N PRO A 171 -5.87 6.32 -11.75
CA PRO A 171 -6.81 6.00 -10.69
C PRO A 171 -7.95 5.14 -11.22
N PRO A 172 -8.45 4.16 -10.45
CA PRO A 172 -9.65 3.43 -10.81
C PRO A 172 -10.83 4.41 -10.90
N PRO A 173 -11.86 4.11 -11.72
CA PRO A 173 -13.07 4.91 -11.77
C PRO A 173 -13.69 5.04 -10.37
N LYS A 174 -14.15 6.24 -10.02
CA LYS A 174 -14.91 6.45 -8.78
C LYS A 174 -16.29 5.79 -8.97
N GLU A 175 -16.63 4.82 -8.11
CA GLU A 175 -17.98 4.23 -8.01
C GLU A 175 -18.99 5.21 -7.40
#